data_AF-A0A1V1SRD4-F1
#
_entry.id   AF-A0A1V1SRD4-F1
#
_cell.length_a   1.000
_cell.length_b   1.000
_cell.length_c   1.000
_cell.angle_alpha   90.00
_cell.angle_beta   90.00
_cell.angle_gamma   90.00
#
_symmetry.space_group_name_H-M   'P 1'
#
loop_
_entity.id
_entity.type
_entity.pdbx_description
1 polymer ?
#
loop_
_entity_poly.entity_id
_entity_poly.type
_entity_poly.pdbx_seq_one_letter_code
_entity_poly.pdbx_strand_id
1 'polypeptide(L)'
;MQRLGSPCLFPKLSVNTRLWKCQVRHIHRKKLWRPRPGEPLRRVFPTFDISNLLLDLDAEGVKGVRVFDPQLDGEPEPSSASKARELQPIKKRVADFEKEYDECEFIFHSISVDKFHPLHIGDFDLLTVTLLGSSKTPNTVADITIRDAPTSYTDTLNSVLDQNGVPRIARHNTSNTVEYMQFRRRSLAHSLSSASEDEKLLTVAFSKYTSFSNIERLVTRAIQTPRGCQILSEISDKLYEALILVQEVEPIQLLSLLNNMLINLDRYGLYMSNKLYELGIWTSLKCHAIITAHRYIERRLKRGSYDDDFIDSILMKLLENSIAPTPLYFHEFQLDVSSRLGAVFSLLTGYVPGEDQPAFSLRTLINRERPHGRRLYVQCLARLGAFRTIWHEWHQTDPVSHSGNIDTQQDAAFKENGYFITAILDSLTKNNDMATCLPRSSEFTNVTGHFWEDCQLDMLVISRSAKVIALPDRRIENSNPTPIYAKNWEKLYQIFREKQIQKAFLALQAFLMSKTSFS
;
A
#
# COMPACT_ATOMS: atom_id res chain seq x y z
N MET A 1 11.40 -33.75 -33.75
CA MET A 1 10.92 -33.56 -32.37
C MET A 1 9.40 -33.62 -32.38
N GLN A 2 8.81 -34.75 -32.03
CA GLN A 2 7.36 -34.89 -31.93
C GLN A 2 6.92 -34.42 -30.53
N ARG A 3 5.91 -33.55 -30.49
CA ARG A 3 5.25 -33.11 -29.25
C ARG A 3 4.78 -34.35 -28.49
N LEU A 4 5.31 -34.57 -27.30
CA LEU A 4 4.67 -35.47 -26.34
C LEU A 4 3.27 -34.90 -26.08
N GLY A 5 2.28 -35.78 -26.22
CA GLY A 5 0.86 -35.43 -26.19
C GLY A 5 0.41 -34.77 -24.89
N SER A 6 -0.76 -34.17 -24.99
CA SER A 6 -1.54 -33.53 -23.93
C SER A 6 -1.41 -34.22 -22.55
N PRO A 7 -1.34 -33.46 -21.44
CA PRO A 7 -1.13 -34.00 -20.08
C PRO A 7 -2.30 -34.85 -19.55
N CYS A 8 -3.39 -35.01 -20.30
CA CYS A 8 -4.57 -35.78 -19.90
C CYS A 8 -4.39 -37.31 -19.92
N LEU A 9 -3.20 -37.84 -20.26
CA LEU A 9 -2.98 -39.30 -20.41
C LEU A 9 -2.08 -39.94 -19.33
N PHE A 10 -1.68 -39.22 -18.28
CA PHE A 10 -1.02 -39.86 -17.14
C PHE A 10 -2.07 -40.29 -16.09
N PRO A 11 -2.38 -41.60 -15.94
CA PRO A 11 -3.09 -42.06 -14.75
C PRO A 11 -2.23 -41.74 -13.53
N LYS A 12 -2.86 -41.35 -12.41
CA LYS A 12 -2.23 -41.01 -11.12
C LYS A 12 -1.09 -42.00 -10.79
N LEU A 13 0.15 -41.59 -11.05
CA LEU A 13 1.32 -42.35 -10.63
C LEU A 13 1.49 -42.15 -9.12
N SER A 14 1.78 -43.24 -8.41
CA SER A 14 2.15 -43.20 -6.99
C SER A 14 3.40 -42.33 -6.79
N VAL A 15 3.47 -41.60 -5.67
CA VAL A 15 4.59 -40.72 -5.27
C VAL A 15 5.95 -41.46 -5.31
N ASN A 16 5.97 -42.78 -5.21
CA ASN A 16 7.20 -43.59 -5.22
C ASN A 16 7.56 -44.18 -6.61
N THR A 17 6.89 -43.76 -7.68
CA THR A 17 7.12 -44.36 -9.01
C THR A 17 8.27 -43.67 -9.71
N ARG A 18 9.45 -44.30 -9.73
CA ARG A 18 10.62 -43.79 -10.47
C ARG A 18 10.31 -43.74 -11.97
N LEU A 19 10.43 -42.55 -12.57
CA LEU A 19 10.00 -42.23 -13.95
C LEU A 19 10.62 -43.15 -15.02
N TRP A 20 11.82 -43.68 -14.80
CA TRP A 20 12.45 -44.63 -15.72
C TRP A 20 11.72 -45.98 -15.84
N LYS A 21 10.86 -46.34 -14.87
CA LYS A 21 10.02 -47.55 -14.94
C LYS A 21 8.79 -47.36 -15.83
N CYS A 22 8.40 -46.11 -16.11
CA CYS A 22 7.18 -45.78 -16.87
C CYS A 22 7.47 -45.48 -18.36
N GLN A 23 8.73 -45.46 -18.80
CA GLN A 23 9.06 -45.33 -20.23
C GLN A 23 8.84 -46.66 -20.98
N VAL A 24 7.59 -46.93 -21.35
CA VAL A 24 7.30 -47.92 -22.40
C VAL A 24 7.58 -47.26 -23.75
N ARG A 25 8.74 -47.55 -24.34
CA ARG A 25 9.02 -47.14 -25.73
C ARG A 25 8.25 -48.06 -26.67
N HIS A 26 7.24 -47.54 -27.35
CA HIS A 26 6.78 -48.15 -28.60
C HIS A 26 7.89 -47.98 -29.64
N ILE A 27 8.62 -49.06 -29.92
CA ILE A 27 9.53 -49.13 -31.06
C ILE A 27 8.66 -49.09 -32.31
N HIS A 28 8.55 -47.92 -32.95
CA HIS A 28 8.05 -47.86 -34.31
C HIS A 28 9.03 -48.61 -35.20
N ARG A 29 8.68 -49.83 -35.63
CA ARG A 29 9.34 -50.47 -36.77
C ARG A 29 9.33 -49.47 -37.92
N LYS A 30 10.51 -49.09 -38.42
CA LYS A 30 10.67 -48.21 -39.58
C LYS A 30 9.81 -48.78 -40.72
N LYS A 31 8.66 -48.16 -41.01
CA LYS A 31 7.98 -48.39 -42.28
C LYS A 31 8.91 -47.88 -43.37
N LEU A 32 9.32 -48.75 -44.29
CA LEU A 32 10.03 -48.34 -45.50
C LEU A 32 9.20 -47.25 -46.19
N TRP A 33 9.76 -46.05 -46.27
CA TRP A 33 9.20 -44.98 -47.07
C TRP A 33 9.30 -45.39 -48.54
N ARG A 34 8.18 -45.75 -49.16
CA ARG A 34 8.11 -45.83 -50.63
C ARG A 34 8.04 -44.39 -51.15
N PRO A 35 8.95 -43.97 -52.05
CA PRO A 35 8.84 -42.65 -52.68
C PRO A 35 7.53 -42.57 -53.48
N ARG A 36 6.81 -41.45 -53.35
CA ARG A 36 5.60 -41.20 -54.15
C ARG A 36 6.02 -40.88 -55.59
N PRO A 37 5.34 -41.43 -56.61
CA PRO A 37 5.59 -41.02 -57.99
C PRO A 37 5.13 -39.58 -58.17
N GLY A 38 6.04 -38.69 -58.61
CA GLY A 38 5.66 -37.37 -59.13
C GLY A 38 6.15 -36.11 -58.40
N GLU A 39 6.99 -36.21 -57.36
CA GLU A 39 7.62 -35.00 -56.78
C GLU A 39 8.87 -34.58 -57.58
N PRO A 40 9.02 -33.29 -57.92
CA PRO A 40 10.15 -32.79 -58.69
C PRO A 40 11.44 -32.82 -57.87
N LEU A 41 12.44 -33.51 -58.42
CA LEU A 41 13.81 -33.58 -57.91
C LEU A 41 14.41 -32.16 -57.80
N ARG A 42 14.71 -31.71 -56.58
CA ARG A 42 15.55 -30.53 -56.32
C ARG A 42 16.95 -30.76 -56.90
N ARG A 43 17.15 -30.44 -58.18
CA ARG A 43 18.45 -30.38 -58.85
C ARG A 43 18.98 -28.93 -58.86
N VAL A 44 19.62 -28.42 -57.80
CA VAL A 44 20.64 -27.34 -57.94
C VAL A 44 21.58 -27.29 -56.71
N PHE A 45 22.12 -28.41 -56.27
CA PHE A 45 23.40 -28.40 -55.55
C PHE A 45 24.18 -29.62 -56.02
N PRO A 46 25.49 -29.50 -56.35
CA PRO A 46 26.34 -30.65 -56.53
C PRO A 46 26.52 -31.26 -55.13
N THR A 47 25.60 -32.12 -54.73
CA THR A 47 25.89 -33.08 -53.67
C THR A 47 27.02 -33.94 -54.22
N PHE A 48 28.13 -34.04 -53.50
CA PHE A 48 29.10 -35.10 -53.73
C PHE A 48 28.30 -36.40 -53.85
N ASP A 49 28.26 -36.99 -55.04
CA ASP A 49 27.73 -38.34 -55.25
C ASP A 49 28.67 -39.25 -54.46
N ILE A 50 28.34 -39.48 -53.19
CA ILE A 50 28.88 -40.59 -52.45
C ILE A 50 28.39 -41.79 -53.25
N SER A 51 29.32 -42.50 -53.91
CA SER A 51 28.98 -43.69 -54.68
C SER A 51 28.02 -44.55 -53.87
N ASN A 52 26.95 -45.05 -54.49
CA ASN A 52 26.08 -46.08 -53.93
C ASN A 52 26.82 -47.43 -53.73
N LEU A 53 28.12 -47.41 -53.41
CA LEU A 53 28.71 -48.45 -52.61
C LEU A 53 27.91 -48.46 -51.30
N LEU A 54 26.93 -49.36 -51.24
CA LEU A 54 26.61 -49.97 -49.96
C LEU A 54 27.96 -50.45 -49.41
N LEU A 55 28.45 -49.77 -48.38
CA LEU A 55 29.31 -50.41 -47.41
C LEU A 55 28.44 -51.49 -46.79
N ASP A 56 28.42 -52.67 -47.41
CA ASP A 56 27.94 -53.89 -46.78
C ASP A 56 28.92 -54.14 -45.63
N LEU A 57 28.58 -53.60 -44.46
CA LEU A 57 29.28 -53.83 -43.20
C LEU A 57 29.18 -55.31 -42.76
N ASP A 58 28.47 -56.13 -43.54
CA ASP A 58 28.24 -57.54 -43.35
C ASP A 58 29.10 -58.39 -44.32
N ALA A 59 30.05 -57.79 -45.05
CA ALA A 59 30.91 -58.48 -46.02
C ALA A 59 32.00 -59.37 -45.38
N GLU A 60 31.77 -59.86 -44.15
CA GLU A 60 32.57 -60.93 -43.57
C GLU A 60 32.46 -62.18 -44.47
N GLY A 61 33.58 -62.55 -45.11
CA GLY A 61 33.67 -63.71 -45.99
C GLY A 61 33.69 -63.41 -47.50
N VAL A 62 33.60 -62.15 -47.92
CA VAL A 62 33.70 -61.77 -49.35
C VAL A 62 35.17 -61.68 -49.78
N LYS A 63 35.50 -62.32 -50.92
CA LYS A 63 36.83 -62.30 -51.55
C LYS A 63 37.23 -60.87 -51.93
N GLY A 64 38.01 -60.21 -51.08
CA GLY A 64 38.47 -58.82 -51.27
C GLY A 64 38.35 -57.94 -50.02
N VAL A 65 37.63 -58.39 -48.99
CA VAL A 65 37.56 -57.73 -47.67
C VAL A 65 38.60 -58.35 -46.74
N ARG A 66 39.42 -57.52 -46.09
CA ARG A 66 40.42 -57.95 -45.11
C ARG A 66 39.71 -58.63 -43.93
N VAL A 67 40.21 -59.79 -43.50
CA VAL A 67 39.71 -60.50 -42.30
C VAL A 67 39.99 -59.63 -41.07
N PHE A 68 39.03 -59.54 -40.15
CA PHE A 68 39.18 -58.85 -38.87
C PHE A 68 40.43 -59.33 -38.13
N ASP A 69 41.28 -58.40 -37.70
CA ASP A 69 42.53 -58.67 -36.99
C ASP A 69 42.46 -58.08 -35.58
N PRO A 70 42.32 -58.90 -34.52
CA PRO A 70 42.16 -58.42 -33.14
C PRO A 70 43.33 -57.56 -32.63
N GLN A 71 44.54 -57.69 -33.20
CA GLN A 71 45.69 -56.89 -32.81
C GLN A 71 45.69 -55.49 -33.43
N LEU A 72 45.05 -55.32 -34.59
CA LEU A 72 44.98 -54.05 -35.34
C LEU A 72 43.63 -53.34 -35.20
N ASP A 73 42.52 -54.09 -35.19
CA ASP A 73 41.15 -53.57 -35.19
C ASP A 73 40.55 -53.43 -33.77
N GLY A 74 41.24 -53.94 -32.75
CA GLY A 74 40.83 -53.90 -31.34
C GLY A 74 39.84 -55.00 -30.96
N GLU A 75 39.29 -54.92 -29.75
CA GLU A 75 38.20 -55.84 -29.35
C GLU A 75 36.85 -55.34 -29.90
N PRO A 76 36.05 -56.22 -30.53
CA PRO A 76 34.73 -55.85 -31.01
C PRO A 76 33.89 -55.39 -29.82
N GLU A 77 33.33 -54.20 -29.94
CA GLU A 77 32.47 -53.68 -28.88
C GLU A 77 31.30 -54.64 -28.63
N PRO A 78 30.94 -54.91 -27.36
CA PRO A 78 29.81 -55.75 -27.08
C PRO A 78 28.55 -55.15 -27.71
N SER A 79 27.62 -55.99 -28.17
CA SER A 79 26.39 -55.54 -28.84
C SER A 79 25.56 -54.52 -28.03
N SER A 80 25.77 -54.47 -26.71
CA SER A 80 25.18 -53.48 -25.79
C SER A 80 25.87 -52.11 -25.78
N ALA A 81 27.09 -51.97 -26.28
CA ALA A 81 27.89 -50.75 -26.18
C ALA A 81 27.30 -49.59 -27.00
N SER A 82 26.82 -49.86 -28.22
CA SER A 82 26.09 -48.87 -29.04
C SER A 82 24.87 -48.32 -28.29
N LYS A 83 24.04 -49.21 -27.74
CA LYS A 83 22.88 -48.84 -26.93
C LYS A 83 23.28 -48.10 -25.64
N ALA A 84 24.38 -48.48 -25.00
CA ALA A 84 24.90 -47.80 -23.82
C ALA A 84 25.35 -46.37 -24.15
N ARG A 85 26.06 -46.16 -25.28
CA ARG A 85 26.48 -44.84 -25.76
C ARG A 85 25.29 -43.95 -26.11
N GLU A 86 24.24 -44.50 -26.72
CA GLU A 86 22.98 -43.75 -26.97
C GLU A 86 22.22 -43.41 -25.69
N LEU A 87 22.22 -44.30 -24.70
CA LEU A 87 21.47 -44.11 -23.45
C LEU A 87 22.22 -43.25 -22.43
N GLN A 88 23.55 -43.20 -22.45
CA GLN A 88 24.35 -42.44 -21.49
C GLN A 88 23.99 -40.94 -21.42
N PRO A 89 23.85 -40.19 -22.53
CA PRO A 89 23.45 -38.78 -22.46
C PRO A 89 22.01 -38.62 -21.95
N ILE A 90 21.12 -39.58 -22.24
CA ILE A 90 19.74 -39.57 -21.73
C ILE A 90 19.74 -39.82 -20.23
N LYS A 91 20.47 -40.84 -19.75
CA LYS A 91 20.64 -41.15 -18.33
C LYS A 91 21.22 -39.96 -17.57
N LYS A 92 22.25 -39.31 -18.13
CA LYS A 92 22.83 -38.09 -17.56
C LYS A 92 21.79 -36.97 -17.42
N ARG A 93 21.04 -36.67 -18.49
CA ARG A 93 19.97 -35.66 -18.44
C ARG A 93 18.86 -36.00 -17.46
N VAL A 94 18.49 -37.27 -17.32
CA VAL A 94 17.49 -37.71 -16.33
C VAL A 94 18.04 -37.52 -14.92
N ALA A 95 19.29 -37.89 -14.66
CA ALA A 95 19.92 -37.67 -13.36
C ALA A 95 20.04 -36.17 -13.01
N ASP A 96 20.41 -35.33 -13.98
CA ASP A 96 20.47 -33.88 -13.80
C ASP A 96 19.07 -33.31 -13.47
N PHE A 97 18.02 -33.80 -14.15
CA PHE A 97 16.64 -33.41 -13.88
C PHE A 97 16.13 -33.88 -12.51
N GLU A 98 16.42 -35.14 -12.13
CA GLU A 98 16.06 -35.68 -10.81
C GLU A 98 16.72 -34.87 -9.69
N LYS A 99 17.99 -34.49 -9.87
CA LYS A 99 18.71 -33.64 -8.92
C LYS A 99 18.05 -32.25 -8.77
N GLU A 100 17.74 -31.58 -9.89
CA GLU A 100 17.05 -30.27 -9.85
C GLU A 100 15.66 -30.38 -9.21
N TYR A 101 14.94 -31.47 -9.48
CA TYR A 101 13.65 -31.74 -8.88
C TYR A 101 13.74 -31.94 -7.36
N ASP A 102 14.68 -32.76 -6.90
CA ASP A 102 14.91 -33.01 -5.48
C ASP A 102 15.31 -31.72 -4.74
N GLU A 103 16.14 -30.87 -5.35
CA GLU A 103 16.47 -29.53 -4.84
C GLU A 103 15.22 -28.66 -4.72
N CYS A 104 14.36 -28.63 -5.74
CA CYS A 104 13.11 -27.87 -5.72
C CYS A 104 12.14 -28.38 -4.64
N GLU A 105 12.00 -29.70 -4.47
CA GLU A 105 11.16 -30.28 -3.41
C GLU A 105 11.73 -29.98 -2.03
N PHE A 106 13.04 -30.06 -1.84
CA PHE A 106 13.69 -29.70 -0.57
C PHE A 106 13.42 -28.24 -0.19
N ILE A 107 13.58 -27.32 -1.14
CA ILE A 107 13.30 -25.89 -0.94
C ILE A 107 11.82 -25.68 -0.59
N PHE A 108 10.90 -26.26 -1.37
CA PHE A 108 9.47 -26.16 -1.09
C PHE A 108 9.11 -26.74 0.29
N HIS A 109 9.69 -27.89 0.66
CA HIS A 109 9.47 -28.50 1.96
C HIS A 109 9.91 -27.59 3.10
N SER A 110 11.05 -26.93 2.99
CA SER A 110 11.55 -26.00 4.01
C SER A 110 10.56 -24.87 4.32
N ILE A 111 9.82 -24.41 3.31
CA ILE A 111 8.82 -23.34 3.45
C ILE A 111 7.45 -23.89 3.85
N SER A 112 7.13 -25.12 3.45
CA SER A 112 5.85 -25.75 3.78
C SER A 112 5.67 -26.02 5.28
N VAL A 113 6.77 -26.12 6.03
CA VAL A 113 6.76 -26.29 7.49
C VAL A 113 6.23 -25.04 8.20
N ASP A 114 6.48 -23.86 7.63
CA ASP A 114 6.01 -22.60 8.18
C ASP A 114 4.68 -22.20 7.55
N LYS A 115 3.57 -22.40 8.30
CA LYS A 115 2.21 -22.05 7.87
C LYS A 115 2.08 -20.59 7.45
N PHE A 116 2.75 -19.68 8.15
CA PHE A 116 2.69 -18.23 7.93
C PHE A 116 4.02 -17.71 7.39
N HIS A 117 4.48 -18.31 6.29
CA HIS A 117 5.61 -17.80 5.54
C HIS A 117 5.16 -16.73 4.52
N PRO A 118 5.80 -15.54 4.47
CA PRO A 118 5.41 -14.44 3.58
C PRO A 118 5.55 -14.82 2.10
N LEU A 119 6.49 -15.71 1.77
CA LEU A 119 6.72 -16.14 0.39
C LEU A 119 5.77 -17.24 -0.09
N HIS A 120 4.78 -17.66 0.68
CA HIS A 120 3.74 -18.55 0.13
C HIS A 120 3.03 -17.89 -1.05
N ILE A 121 2.68 -18.70 -2.05
CA ILE A 121 2.03 -18.23 -3.27
C ILE A 121 0.61 -17.75 -2.97
N GLY A 122 0.37 -16.45 -3.18
CA GLY A 122 -0.94 -15.81 -3.09
C GLY A 122 -1.66 -15.70 -4.43
N ASP A 123 -2.92 -15.24 -4.37
CA ASP A 123 -3.72 -14.96 -5.58
C ASP A 123 -3.11 -13.83 -6.42
N PHE A 124 -2.51 -12.83 -5.77
CA PHE A 124 -1.85 -11.74 -6.46
C PHE A 124 -0.64 -12.23 -7.24
N ASP A 125 0.20 -13.11 -6.67
CA ASP A 125 1.35 -13.68 -7.39
C ASP A 125 0.91 -14.45 -8.65
N LEU A 126 -0.15 -15.25 -8.54
CA LEU A 126 -0.73 -15.97 -9.67
C LEU A 126 -1.25 -15.01 -10.75
N LEU A 127 -1.96 -13.96 -10.36
CA LEU A 127 -2.47 -12.95 -11.27
C LEU A 127 -1.31 -12.21 -11.95
N THR A 128 -0.28 -11.82 -11.19
CA THR A 128 0.86 -11.10 -11.74
C THR A 128 1.63 -11.95 -12.74
N VAL A 129 1.91 -13.22 -12.45
CA VAL A 129 2.53 -14.14 -13.41
C VAL A 129 1.68 -14.28 -14.67
N THR A 130 0.36 -14.36 -14.51
CA THR A 130 -0.58 -14.49 -15.64
C THR A 130 -0.57 -13.24 -16.52
N LEU A 131 -0.53 -12.05 -15.91
CA LEU A 131 -0.59 -10.75 -16.60
C LEU A 131 0.75 -10.34 -17.22
N LEU A 132 1.85 -10.43 -16.46
CA LEU A 132 3.19 -10.03 -16.92
C LEU A 132 3.82 -11.09 -17.82
N GLY A 133 3.34 -12.33 -17.72
CA GLY A 133 3.91 -13.48 -18.40
C GLY A 133 5.27 -13.89 -17.83
N SER A 134 5.82 -14.96 -18.42
CA SER A 134 7.23 -15.30 -18.23
C SER A 134 8.09 -14.13 -18.69
N SER A 135 8.89 -13.55 -17.79
CA SER A 135 9.94 -12.60 -18.17
C SER A 135 10.92 -13.33 -19.09
N LYS A 136 10.66 -13.27 -20.39
CA LYS A 136 11.57 -13.82 -21.37
C LYS A 136 12.88 -13.05 -21.26
N THR A 137 13.97 -13.80 -21.15
CA THR A 137 15.39 -13.41 -21.17
C THR A 137 16.00 -12.83 -19.89
N PRO A 138 16.97 -13.52 -19.25
CA PRO A 138 18.04 -12.85 -18.54
C PRO A 138 18.88 -12.13 -19.59
N ASN A 139 18.70 -10.82 -19.74
CA ASN A 139 19.65 -10.02 -20.51
C ASN A 139 21.00 -10.16 -19.82
N THR A 140 21.86 -10.92 -20.46
CA THR A 140 23.25 -11.13 -20.12
C THR A 140 24.01 -9.87 -20.52
N VAL A 141 23.78 -8.76 -19.82
CA VAL A 141 24.72 -7.64 -19.78
C VAL A 141 24.75 -7.19 -18.33
N ALA A 142 25.81 -7.61 -17.66
CA ALA A 142 26.26 -6.96 -16.44
C ALA A 142 26.57 -5.51 -16.81
N ASP A 143 25.70 -4.58 -16.42
CA ASP A 143 26.11 -3.21 -16.22
C ASP A 143 25.83 -2.83 -14.79
N ILE A 144 26.94 -2.79 -14.05
CA ILE A 144 27.05 -2.43 -12.66
C ILE A 144 26.77 -0.93 -12.60
N THR A 145 25.54 -0.55 -12.31
CA THR A 145 25.26 0.75 -11.68
C THR A 145 24.39 0.54 -10.46
N ILE A 146 25.08 0.53 -9.32
CA ILE A 146 24.54 0.66 -7.98
C ILE A 146 23.79 1.99 -7.91
N ARG A 147 22.48 1.94 -7.59
CA ARG A 147 21.80 2.88 -6.68
C ARG A 147 20.33 2.45 -6.47
N ASP A 148 20.07 1.87 -5.30
CA ASP A 148 18.88 2.04 -4.46
C ASP A 148 17.54 2.32 -5.18
N ALA A 149 17.19 1.51 -6.18
CA ALA A 149 15.83 1.48 -6.69
C ALA A 149 14.99 0.56 -5.80
N PRO A 150 13.74 0.93 -5.46
CA PRO A 150 12.84 0.07 -4.71
C PRO A 150 12.77 -1.28 -5.41
N THR A 151 12.95 -2.35 -4.63
CA THR A 151 12.97 -3.74 -5.09
C THR A 151 11.77 -3.95 -6.01
N SER A 152 12.01 -4.15 -7.31
CA SER A 152 10.92 -4.24 -8.27
C SER A 152 10.04 -5.43 -7.89
N TYR A 153 8.72 -5.30 -8.05
CA TYR A 153 7.80 -6.42 -7.75
C TYR A 153 8.19 -7.71 -8.49
N THR A 154 8.86 -7.58 -9.64
CA THR A 154 9.45 -8.71 -10.38
C THR A 154 10.49 -9.50 -9.58
N ASP A 155 11.29 -8.81 -8.76
CA ASP A 155 12.32 -9.43 -7.91
C ASP A 155 11.67 -10.19 -6.76
N THR A 156 10.63 -9.61 -6.16
CA THR A 156 9.79 -10.31 -5.17
C THR A 156 9.16 -11.56 -5.77
N LEU A 157 8.62 -11.46 -6.99
CA LEU A 157 8.01 -12.60 -7.68
C LEU A 157 9.03 -13.69 -8.01
N ASN A 158 10.23 -13.33 -8.48
CA ASN A 158 11.30 -14.29 -8.70
C ASN A 158 11.70 -15.01 -7.40
N SER A 159 11.81 -14.27 -6.30
CA SER A 159 12.04 -14.83 -4.97
C SER A 159 10.93 -15.81 -4.58
N VAL A 160 9.66 -15.47 -4.80
CA VAL A 160 8.52 -16.39 -4.55
C VAL A 160 8.66 -17.66 -5.38
N LEU A 161 8.99 -17.56 -6.68
CA LEU A 161 9.14 -18.73 -7.55
C LEU A 161 10.31 -19.63 -7.12
N ASP A 162 11.46 -19.05 -6.76
CA ASP A 162 12.63 -19.77 -6.25
C ASP A 162 12.30 -20.48 -4.94
N GLN A 163 11.72 -19.76 -4.00
CA GLN A 163 11.47 -20.22 -2.64
C GLN A 163 10.32 -21.25 -2.58
N ASN A 164 9.39 -21.25 -3.53
CA ASN A 164 8.38 -22.31 -3.64
C ASN A 164 8.84 -23.51 -4.49
N GLY A 165 10.13 -23.57 -4.85
CA GLY A 165 10.66 -24.69 -5.64
C GLY A 165 9.97 -24.83 -7.01
N VAL A 166 9.71 -23.70 -7.68
CA VAL A 166 9.19 -23.71 -9.06
C VAL A 166 10.39 -23.84 -10.01
N PRO A 167 10.52 -24.94 -10.78
CA PRO A 167 11.70 -25.19 -11.61
C PRO A 167 11.92 -24.08 -12.64
N ARG A 168 13.18 -23.71 -12.91
CA ARG A 168 13.50 -22.64 -13.86
C ARG A 168 12.98 -22.94 -15.26
N ILE A 169 12.99 -24.22 -15.65
CA ILE A 169 12.46 -24.69 -16.93
C ILE A 169 10.96 -24.40 -17.07
N ALA A 170 10.19 -24.53 -15.99
CA ALA A 170 8.75 -24.23 -15.99
C ALA A 170 8.49 -22.73 -16.15
N ARG A 171 9.39 -21.88 -15.64
CA ARG A 171 9.26 -20.42 -15.68
C ARG A 171 9.25 -19.83 -17.08
N HIS A 172 9.77 -20.53 -18.08
CA HIS A 172 9.81 -20.06 -19.48
C HIS A 172 8.43 -20.05 -20.17
N ASN A 173 7.43 -20.71 -19.60
CA ASN A 173 6.07 -20.75 -20.12
C ASN A 173 5.09 -20.36 -19.01
N THR A 174 4.40 -19.22 -19.18
CA THR A 174 3.41 -18.72 -18.23
C THR A 174 2.41 -19.78 -17.80
N SER A 175 1.90 -20.60 -18.73
CA SER A 175 0.94 -21.67 -18.42
C SER A 175 1.53 -22.71 -17.47
N ASN A 176 2.79 -23.10 -17.70
CA ASN A 176 3.47 -24.09 -16.86
C ASN A 176 3.81 -23.48 -15.50
N THR A 177 4.26 -22.23 -15.44
CA THR A 177 4.52 -21.51 -14.18
C THR A 177 3.27 -21.47 -13.31
N VAL A 178 2.14 -21.05 -13.89
CA VAL A 178 0.86 -20.97 -13.18
C VAL A 178 0.40 -22.35 -12.70
N GLU A 179 0.54 -23.39 -13.53
CA GLU A 179 0.19 -24.76 -13.14
C GLU A 179 1.05 -25.26 -11.95
N TYR A 180 2.36 -25.04 -11.99
CA TYR A 180 3.25 -25.37 -10.88
C TYR A 180 2.91 -24.57 -9.62
N MET A 181 2.67 -23.27 -9.74
CA MET A 181 2.31 -22.43 -8.61
C MET A 181 0.99 -22.87 -7.96
N GLN A 182 -0.02 -23.20 -8.77
CA GLN A 182 -1.28 -23.75 -8.29
C GLN A 182 -1.09 -25.11 -7.60
N PHE A 183 -0.24 -25.98 -8.15
CA PHE A 183 0.10 -27.26 -7.52
C PHE A 183 0.71 -27.05 -6.13
N ARG A 184 1.73 -26.19 -6.01
CA ARG A 184 2.36 -25.85 -4.71
C ARG A 184 1.35 -25.25 -3.72
N ARG A 185 0.50 -24.34 -4.17
CA ARG A 185 -0.55 -23.73 -3.34
C ARG A 185 -1.54 -24.78 -2.80
N ARG A 186 -1.97 -25.73 -3.63
CA ARG A 186 -2.88 -26.82 -3.21
C ARG A 186 -2.21 -27.75 -2.21
N SER A 187 -0.95 -28.10 -2.43
CA SER A 187 -0.18 -28.92 -1.48
C SER A 187 -0.09 -28.27 -0.10
N LEU A 188 0.09 -26.94 -0.04
CA LEU A 188 0.04 -26.19 1.22
C LEU A 188 -1.36 -26.15 1.82
N ALA A 189 -2.42 -25.97 1.01
CA ALA A 189 -3.78 -25.93 1.55
C ALA A 189 -4.17 -27.24 2.26
N HIS A 190 -3.66 -28.39 1.79
CA HIS A 190 -3.93 -29.70 2.39
C HIS A 190 -3.15 -29.99 3.68
N SER A 191 -2.04 -29.29 3.95
CA SER A 191 -1.23 -29.52 5.15
C SER A 191 -1.69 -28.71 6.36
N LEU A 192 -2.68 -27.83 6.21
CA LEU A 192 -3.09 -26.89 7.25
C LEU A 192 -4.30 -27.42 8.04
N SER A 193 -4.05 -27.97 9.22
CA SER A 193 -5.07 -28.41 10.20
C SER A 193 -4.87 -27.76 11.58
N SER A 194 -5.96 -27.67 12.33
CA SER A 194 -6.19 -27.00 13.63
C SER A 194 -6.23 -25.46 13.61
N ALA A 195 -7.45 -24.90 13.68
CA ALA A 195 -7.69 -23.46 13.74
C ALA A 195 -7.30 -22.80 15.09
N SER A 196 -6.92 -23.60 16.09
CA SER A 196 -6.66 -23.14 17.46
C SER A 196 -5.25 -22.57 17.64
N GLU A 197 -4.28 -22.94 16.80
CA GLU A 197 -2.89 -22.48 16.93
C GLU A 197 -2.55 -21.32 15.99
N ASP A 198 -3.45 -20.98 15.08
CA ASP A 198 -3.20 -20.02 14.00
C ASP A 198 -2.90 -18.61 14.52
N GLU A 199 -3.56 -18.21 15.60
CA GLU A 199 -3.31 -16.93 16.28
C GLU A 199 -1.87 -16.84 16.80
N LYS A 200 -1.40 -17.90 17.47
CA LYS A 200 -0.05 -17.96 18.03
C LYS A 200 1.01 -18.01 16.92
N LEU A 201 0.78 -18.84 15.90
CA LEU A 201 1.71 -18.98 14.77
C LEU A 201 1.81 -17.67 13.97
N LEU A 202 0.70 -16.96 13.74
CA LEU A 202 0.73 -15.67 13.05
C LEU A 202 1.38 -14.58 13.90
N THR A 203 1.16 -14.59 15.22
CA THR A 203 1.88 -13.71 16.16
C THR A 203 3.38 -13.96 16.12
N VAL A 204 3.82 -15.22 16.12
CA VAL A 204 5.23 -15.59 15.97
C VAL A 204 5.77 -15.11 14.62
N ALA A 205 5.00 -15.25 13.53
CA ALA A 205 5.39 -14.76 12.22
C ALA A 205 5.61 -13.23 12.21
N PHE A 206 4.72 -12.44 12.82
CA PHE A 206 4.91 -10.99 12.93
C PHE A 206 6.14 -10.60 13.75
N SER A 207 6.51 -11.39 14.76
CA SER A 207 7.77 -11.17 15.50
C SER A 207 9.03 -11.61 14.72
N LYS A 208 8.89 -12.59 13.82
CA LYS A 208 9.98 -13.17 13.02
C LYS A 208 10.36 -12.28 11.83
N TYR A 209 9.38 -11.63 11.19
CA TYR A 209 9.60 -10.85 9.98
C TYR A 209 9.59 -9.34 10.26
N THR A 210 10.71 -8.67 9.96
CA THR A 210 10.92 -7.24 10.23
C THR A 210 10.69 -6.32 9.03
N SER A 211 10.53 -6.89 7.83
CA SER A 211 10.30 -6.11 6.61
C SER A 211 8.80 -5.86 6.37
N PHE A 212 8.45 -4.63 5.98
CA PHE A 212 7.07 -4.25 5.65
C PHE A 212 6.46 -5.16 4.60
N SER A 213 7.19 -5.44 3.50
CA SER A 213 6.69 -6.29 2.41
C SER A 213 6.33 -7.70 2.90
N ASN A 214 7.10 -8.25 3.84
CA ASN A 214 6.78 -9.55 4.42
C ASN A 214 5.51 -9.49 5.29
N ILE A 215 5.38 -8.47 6.14
CA ILE A 215 4.18 -8.27 6.97
C ILE A 215 2.95 -8.03 6.09
N GLU A 216 3.07 -7.18 5.07
CA GLU A 216 2.02 -6.90 4.08
C GLU A 216 1.55 -8.17 3.39
N ARG A 217 2.47 -9.05 2.94
CA ARG A 217 2.11 -10.32 2.31
C ARG A 217 1.37 -11.25 3.27
N LEU A 218 1.79 -11.31 4.54
CA LEU A 218 1.10 -12.10 5.57
C LEU A 218 -0.32 -11.59 5.82
N VAL A 219 -0.46 -10.28 6.00
CA VAL A 219 -1.77 -9.62 6.22
C VAL A 219 -2.67 -9.80 4.99
N THR A 220 -2.16 -9.53 3.78
CA THR A 220 -2.91 -9.63 2.53
C THR A 220 -3.47 -11.04 2.31
N ARG A 221 -2.72 -12.07 2.70
CA ARG A 221 -3.21 -13.45 2.64
C ARG A 221 -4.24 -13.75 3.71
N ALA A 222 -4.04 -13.27 4.94
CA ALA A 222 -4.99 -13.49 6.03
C ALA A 222 -6.34 -12.81 5.74
N ILE A 223 -6.37 -11.58 5.22
CA ILE A 223 -7.62 -10.85 4.92
C ILE A 223 -8.46 -11.47 3.78
N GLN A 224 -7.88 -12.35 2.96
CA GLN A 224 -8.62 -13.04 1.88
C GLN A 224 -9.63 -14.07 2.41
N THR A 225 -9.51 -14.47 3.68
CA THR A 225 -10.38 -15.50 4.28
C THR A 225 -11.13 -14.94 5.49
N PRO A 226 -12.40 -15.32 5.71
CA PRO A 226 -13.15 -14.88 6.89
C PRO A 226 -12.44 -15.25 8.20
N ARG A 227 -11.82 -16.44 8.26
CA ARG A 227 -11.07 -16.89 9.43
C ARG A 227 -9.79 -16.08 9.65
N GLY A 228 -9.04 -15.77 8.61
CA GLY A 228 -7.85 -14.93 8.72
C GLY A 228 -8.20 -13.50 9.14
N CYS A 229 -9.34 -12.95 8.69
CA CYS A 229 -9.88 -11.69 9.21
C CYS A 229 -10.19 -11.75 10.71
N GLN A 230 -10.81 -12.84 11.20
CA GLN A 230 -11.06 -13.03 12.64
C GLN A 230 -9.76 -13.02 13.43
N ILE A 231 -8.78 -13.80 13.00
CA ILE A 231 -7.47 -13.88 13.67
C ILE A 231 -6.79 -12.51 13.67
N LEU A 232 -6.77 -11.80 12.53
CA LEU A 232 -6.20 -10.45 12.44
C LEU A 232 -6.91 -9.43 13.35
N SER A 233 -8.22 -9.57 13.54
CA SER A 233 -8.97 -8.75 14.48
C SER A 233 -8.50 -9.01 15.92
N GLU A 234 -8.35 -10.28 16.29
CA GLU A 234 -7.87 -10.73 17.62
C GLU A 234 -6.43 -10.29 17.91
N ILE A 235 -5.52 -10.40 16.93
CA ILE A 235 -4.08 -10.06 17.10
C ILE A 235 -3.72 -8.65 16.63
N SER A 236 -4.70 -7.78 16.43
CA SER A 236 -4.50 -6.44 15.84
C SER A 236 -3.47 -5.59 16.59
N ASP A 237 -3.39 -5.73 17.92
CA ASP A 237 -2.36 -5.05 18.73
C ASP A 237 -0.94 -5.57 18.46
N LYS A 238 -0.78 -6.87 18.18
CA LYS A 238 0.52 -7.46 17.81
C LYS A 238 0.94 -7.06 16.41
N LEU A 239 -0.01 -6.94 15.49
CA LEU A 239 0.27 -6.36 14.19
C LEU A 239 0.72 -4.89 14.31
N TYR A 240 0.07 -4.10 15.16
CA TYR A 240 0.49 -2.73 15.43
C TYR A 240 1.94 -2.65 15.94
N GLU A 241 2.30 -3.49 16.92
CA GLU A 241 3.67 -3.58 17.45
C GLU A 241 4.66 -3.89 16.32
N ALA A 242 4.35 -4.87 15.47
CA ALA A 242 5.20 -5.23 14.33
C ALA A 242 5.34 -4.09 13.32
N LEU A 243 4.25 -3.41 12.97
CA LEU A 243 4.25 -2.30 12.00
C LEU A 243 5.05 -1.08 12.47
N ILE A 244 5.04 -0.78 13.77
CA ILE A 244 5.84 0.34 14.32
C ILE A 244 7.34 0.02 14.35
N LEU A 245 7.70 -1.25 14.54
CA LEU A 245 9.10 -1.68 14.53
C LEU A 245 9.71 -1.67 13.13
N VAL A 246 8.90 -1.68 12.07
CA VAL A 246 9.42 -1.57 10.71
C VAL A 246 9.92 -0.15 10.45
N GLN A 247 11.23 -0.03 10.26
CA GLN A 247 11.86 1.22 9.83
C GLN A 247 11.59 1.45 8.33
N GLU A 248 11.42 2.72 7.94
CA GLU A 248 11.42 3.17 6.53
C GLU A 248 10.24 2.69 5.66
N VAL A 249 9.01 2.71 6.17
CA VAL A 249 7.81 2.49 5.34
C VAL A 249 7.29 3.82 4.81
N GLU A 250 7.08 3.90 3.50
CA GLU A 250 6.37 5.02 2.91
C GLU A 250 4.96 5.11 3.51
N PRO A 251 4.55 6.26 4.08
CA PRO A 251 3.24 6.40 4.73
C PRO A 251 2.07 5.94 3.85
N ILE A 252 2.19 6.10 2.54
CA ILE A 252 1.13 5.71 1.61
C ILE A 252 0.94 4.20 1.48
N GLN A 253 2.03 3.44 1.52
CA GLN A 253 1.99 1.98 1.46
C GLN A 253 1.36 1.42 2.74
N LEU A 254 1.77 1.97 3.89
CA LEU A 254 1.17 1.65 5.18
C LEU A 254 -0.33 1.99 5.20
N LEU A 255 -0.72 3.15 4.68
CA LEU A 255 -2.13 3.55 4.60
C LEU A 255 -2.95 2.64 3.68
N SER A 256 -2.39 2.21 2.55
CA SER A 256 -3.01 1.25 1.64
C SER A 256 -3.29 -0.08 2.35
N LEU A 257 -2.29 -0.63 3.05
CA LEU A 257 -2.43 -1.85 3.84
C LEU A 257 -3.53 -1.71 4.90
N LEU A 258 -3.50 -0.64 5.70
CA LEU A 258 -4.49 -0.41 6.75
C LEU A 258 -5.91 -0.23 6.18
N ASN A 259 -6.06 0.44 5.03
CA ASN A 259 -7.35 0.58 4.36
C ASN A 259 -7.88 -0.76 3.85
N ASN A 260 -7.02 -1.57 3.24
CA ASN A 260 -7.40 -2.90 2.78
C ASN A 260 -7.82 -3.79 3.94
N MET A 261 -7.10 -3.73 5.07
CA MET A 261 -7.51 -4.40 6.30
C MET A 261 -8.87 -3.91 6.79
N LEU A 262 -9.05 -2.59 6.91
CA LEU A 262 -10.28 -2.00 7.41
C LEU A 262 -11.50 -2.39 6.58
N ILE A 263 -11.39 -2.33 5.24
CA ILE A 263 -12.47 -2.72 4.32
C ILE A 263 -12.83 -4.20 4.49
N ASN A 264 -11.83 -5.09 4.58
CA ASN A 264 -12.07 -6.52 4.69
C ASN A 264 -12.59 -6.92 6.08
N LEU A 265 -12.12 -6.27 7.15
CA LEU A 265 -12.65 -6.52 8.50
C LEU A 265 -14.09 -6.02 8.63
N ASP A 266 -14.38 -4.80 8.17
CA ASP A 266 -15.74 -4.23 8.20
C ASP A 266 -16.72 -5.10 7.40
N ARG A 267 -16.29 -5.68 6.26
CA ARG A 267 -17.12 -6.60 5.46
C ARG A 267 -17.63 -7.79 6.27
N TYR A 268 -16.89 -8.24 7.28
CA TYR A 268 -17.27 -9.35 8.16
C TYR A 268 -17.80 -8.89 9.52
N GLY A 269 -18.04 -7.58 9.71
CA GLY A 269 -18.43 -7.02 11.01
C GLY A 269 -17.34 -7.12 12.08
N LEU A 270 -16.08 -7.27 11.66
CA LEU A 270 -14.91 -7.40 12.51
C LEU A 270 -14.16 -6.08 12.62
N TYR A 271 -13.32 -5.99 13.65
CA TYR A 271 -12.89 -4.73 14.23
C TYR A 271 -11.37 -4.70 14.40
N MET A 272 -10.72 -3.56 14.08
CA MET A 272 -9.31 -3.35 14.44
C MET A 272 -9.18 -2.85 15.88
N SER A 273 -8.02 -3.05 16.51
CA SER A 273 -7.72 -2.41 17.79
C SER A 273 -7.61 -0.90 17.67
N ASN A 274 -7.79 -0.21 18.80
CA ASN A 274 -7.65 1.24 18.90
C ASN A 274 -6.27 1.73 18.43
N LYS A 275 -5.22 0.95 18.69
CA LYS A 275 -3.85 1.28 18.27
C LYS A 275 -3.68 1.27 16.75
N LEU A 276 -4.29 0.30 16.06
CA LEU A 276 -4.31 0.30 14.58
C LEU A 276 -5.18 1.43 14.02
N TYR A 277 -6.31 1.78 14.67
CA TYR A 277 -7.07 2.97 14.28
C TYR A 277 -6.21 4.23 14.39
N GLU A 278 -5.51 4.42 15.50
CA GLU A 278 -4.57 5.55 15.68
C GLU A 278 -3.50 5.57 14.60
N LEU A 279 -2.86 4.43 14.33
CA LEU A 279 -1.87 4.31 13.27
C LEU A 279 -2.46 4.74 11.91
N GLY A 280 -3.69 4.31 11.59
CA GLY A 280 -4.41 4.72 10.39
C GLY A 280 -4.70 6.21 10.33
N ILE A 281 -5.10 6.82 11.45
CA ILE A 281 -5.34 8.26 11.56
C ILE A 281 -4.04 9.04 11.35
N TRP A 282 -2.98 8.70 12.09
CA TRP A 282 -1.71 9.39 11.99
C TRP A 282 -1.09 9.26 10.61
N THR A 283 -1.16 8.08 10.01
CA THR A 283 -0.67 7.83 8.65
C THR A 283 -1.51 8.60 7.63
N SER A 284 -2.84 8.64 7.79
CA SER A 284 -3.73 9.43 6.93
C SER A 284 -3.41 10.93 7.01
N LEU A 285 -3.22 11.47 8.23
CA LEU A 285 -2.86 12.87 8.43
C LEU A 285 -1.47 13.21 7.86
N LYS A 286 -0.50 12.30 7.99
CA LYS A 286 0.83 12.43 7.35
C LYS A 286 0.74 12.44 5.82
N CYS A 287 -0.17 11.65 5.24
CA CYS A 287 -0.44 11.62 3.80
C CYS A 287 -1.38 12.75 3.32
N HIS A 288 -1.84 13.65 4.22
CA HIS A 288 -2.89 14.63 3.95
C HIS A 288 -4.22 14.02 3.42
N ALA A 289 -4.47 12.74 3.66
CA ALA A 289 -5.69 12.03 3.29
C ALA A 289 -6.79 12.31 4.34
N ILE A 290 -7.24 13.56 4.45
CA ILE A 290 -8.13 14.02 5.53
C ILE A 290 -9.48 13.29 5.55
N ILE A 291 -10.06 13.00 4.39
CA ILE A 291 -11.31 12.23 4.28
C ILE A 291 -11.11 10.81 4.83
N THR A 292 -9.94 10.22 4.57
CA THR A 292 -9.59 8.90 5.12
C THR A 292 -9.43 8.99 6.64
N ALA A 293 -8.67 9.98 7.14
CA ALA A 293 -8.52 10.21 8.59
C ALA A 293 -9.89 10.36 9.29
N HIS A 294 -10.80 11.13 8.69
CA HIS A 294 -12.16 11.31 9.16
C HIS A 294 -12.89 9.95 9.33
N ARG A 295 -12.83 9.07 8.32
CA ARG A 295 -13.43 7.72 8.41
C ARG A 295 -12.83 6.85 9.51
N TYR A 296 -11.52 6.94 9.77
CA TYR A 296 -10.90 6.21 10.88
C TYR A 296 -11.36 6.77 12.23
N ILE A 297 -11.41 8.10 12.38
CA ILE A 297 -11.87 8.77 13.61
C ILE A 297 -13.32 8.35 13.90
N GLU A 298 -14.22 8.50 12.93
CA GLU A 298 -15.64 8.16 13.07
C GLU A 298 -15.83 6.69 13.49
N ARG A 299 -15.12 5.76 12.84
CA ARG A 299 -15.19 4.33 13.17
C ARG A 299 -14.67 4.01 14.56
N ARG A 300 -13.59 4.65 14.99
CA ARG A 300 -13.04 4.48 16.34
C ARG A 300 -14.06 4.92 17.39
N LEU A 301 -14.67 6.08 17.19
CA LEU A 301 -15.61 6.68 18.13
C LEU A 301 -16.92 5.89 18.27
N LYS A 302 -17.41 5.31 17.17
CA LYS A 302 -18.58 4.40 17.21
C LYS A 302 -18.38 3.19 18.13
N ARG A 303 -17.13 2.86 18.53
CA ARG A 303 -16.82 1.67 19.34
C ARG A 303 -16.50 1.92 20.80
N GLY A 304 -16.36 3.16 21.24
CA GLY A 304 -16.09 3.42 22.66
C GLY A 304 -15.60 4.81 22.97
N SER A 305 -15.20 4.98 24.24
CA SER A 305 -14.72 6.24 24.78
C SER A 305 -13.39 6.65 24.12
N TYR A 306 -13.32 7.92 23.74
CA TYR A 306 -12.09 8.60 23.42
C TYR A 306 -11.58 9.32 24.66
N ASP A 307 -10.27 9.56 24.71
CA ASP A 307 -9.68 10.49 25.66
C ASP A 307 -9.60 11.88 25.01
N ASP A 308 -9.71 12.93 25.81
CA ASP A 308 -9.55 14.31 25.34
C ASP A 308 -8.12 14.50 24.79
N ASP A 309 -7.12 13.85 25.40
CA ASP A 309 -5.71 13.88 24.94
C ASP A 309 -5.55 13.38 23.49
N PHE A 310 -6.40 12.43 23.08
CA PHE A 310 -6.42 11.93 21.70
C PHE A 310 -6.98 12.98 20.73
N ILE A 311 -8.03 13.70 21.12
CA ILE A 311 -8.60 14.79 20.31
C ILE A 311 -7.60 15.95 20.20
N ASP A 312 -6.96 16.31 21.31
CA ASP A 312 -5.95 17.37 21.35
C ASP A 312 -4.76 17.02 20.44
N SER A 313 -4.33 15.77 20.45
CA SER A 313 -3.29 15.26 19.55
C SER A 313 -3.69 15.38 18.06
N ILE A 314 -4.95 15.09 17.71
CA ILE A 314 -5.45 15.25 16.33
C ILE A 314 -5.41 16.72 15.92
N LEU A 315 -5.93 17.61 16.78
CA LEU A 315 -5.98 19.05 16.51
C LEU A 315 -4.57 19.64 16.35
N MET A 316 -3.64 19.25 17.22
CA MET A 316 -2.22 19.62 17.08
C MET A 316 -1.64 19.16 15.74
N LYS A 317 -1.89 17.91 15.34
CA LYS A 317 -1.37 17.39 14.08
C LYS A 317 -1.97 18.10 12.86
N LEU A 318 -3.25 18.47 12.92
CA LEU A 318 -3.92 19.28 11.88
C LEU A 318 -3.27 20.66 11.75
N LEU A 319 -3.02 21.35 12.87
CA LEU A 319 -2.34 22.65 12.91
C LEU A 319 -0.96 22.62 12.28
N GLU A 320 -0.16 21.63 12.68
CA GLU A 320 1.25 21.53 12.29
C GLU A 320 1.46 21.02 10.87
N ASN A 321 0.62 20.10 10.40
CA ASN A 321 0.93 19.33 9.18
C ASN A 321 -0.17 19.40 8.11
N SER A 322 -1.44 19.64 8.48
CA SER A 322 -2.54 19.60 7.48
C SER A 322 -2.93 20.97 6.96
N ILE A 323 -2.84 22.01 7.80
CA ILE A 323 -3.14 23.40 7.41
C ILE A 323 -1.86 24.12 6.98
N ALA A 324 -0.75 23.95 7.71
CA ALA A 324 0.55 24.47 7.30
C ALA A 324 1.11 23.65 6.11
N PRO A 325 1.75 24.28 5.11
CA PRO A 325 2.41 23.53 4.06
C PRO A 325 3.68 22.89 4.60
N THR A 326 3.69 21.57 4.65
CA THR A 326 4.94 20.83 4.63
C THR A 326 5.39 20.74 3.16
N PRO A 327 6.62 21.10 2.79
CA PRO A 327 7.14 20.86 1.45
C PRO A 327 7.34 19.35 1.29
N LEU A 328 6.28 18.65 0.90
CA LEU A 328 6.34 17.21 0.74
C LEU A 328 6.25 16.84 -0.74
N TYR A 329 7.35 16.23 -1.20
CA TYR A 329 7.54 15.54 -2.47
C TYR A 329 6.73 14.24 -2.55
N PHE A 330 5.49 14.21 -2.06
CA PHE A 330 4.64 13.03 -2.20
C PHE A 330 3.83 13.12 -3.49
N HIS A 331 4.17 12.23 -4.42
CA HIS A 331 3.52 12.07 -5.70
C HIS A 331 2.11 11.44 -5.56
N GLU A 332 1.22 11.86 -6.47
CA GLU A 332 -0.06 11.24 -6.87
C GLU A 332 -1.35 11.43 -6.06
N PHE A 333 -1.35 11.70 -4.75
CA PHE A 333 -2.61 11.86 -3.98
C PHE A 333 -2.94 13.28 -3.52
N GLN A 334 -2.26 14.29 -4.06
CA GLN A 334 -2.53 15.68 -3.69
C GLN A 334 -3.90 16.10 -4.25
N LEU A 335 -4.93 16.00 -3.40
CA LEU A 335 -6.12 16.82 -3.52
C LEU A 335 -5.66 18.28 -3.74
N ASP A 336 -6.34 19.00 -4.62
CA ASP A 336 -6.13 20.44 -4.74
C ASP A 336 -6.16 21.07 -3.35
N VAL A 337 -5.31 22.07 -3.11
CA VAL A 337 -5.12 22.68 -1.79
C VAL A 337 -6.47 23.14 -1.21
N SER A 338 -7.35 23.65 -2.08
CA SER A 338 -8.73 24.01 -1.72
C SER A 338 -9.52 22.81 -1.19
N SER A 339 -9.49 21.67 -1.91
CA SER A 339 -10.18 20.44 -1.50
C SER A 339 -9.65 19.89 -0.17
N ARG A 340 -8.32 19.95 0.04
CA ARG A 340 -7.70 19.56 1.31
C ARG A 340 -8.17 20.43 2.48
N LEU A 341 -8.08 21.76 2.34
CA LEU A 341 -8.49 22.68 3.41
C LEU A 341 -9.99 22.63 3.66
N GLY A 342 -10.79 22.45 2.61
CA GLY A 342 -12.22 22.16 2.71
C GLY A 342 -12.48 20.90 3.54
N ALA A 343 -11.77 19.80 3.27
CA ALA A 343 -11.90 18.57 4.05
C ALA A 343 -11.47 18.75 5.53
N VAL A 344 -10.44 19.56 5.81
CA VAL A 344 -10.06 19.91 7.19
C VAL A 344 -11.18 20.70 7.86
N PHE A 345 -11.76 21.69 7.16
CA PHE A 345 -12.89 22.47 7.68
C PHE A 345 -14.08 21.56 7.97
N SER A 346 -14.44 20.67 7.05
CA SER A 346 -15.51 19.68 7.24
C SER A 346 -15.27 18.77 8.44
N LEU A 347 -14.03 18.28 8.65
CA LEU A 347 -13.69 17.48 9.83
C LEU A 347 -13.84 18.27 11.14
N LEU A 348 -13.52 19.57 11.12
CA LEU A 348 -13.64 20.44 12.29
C LEU A 348 -15.11 20.76 12.61
N THR A 349 -15.91 21.13 11.61
CA THR A 349 -17.25 21.72 11.83
C THR A 349 -18.40 20.75 11.58
N GLY A 350 -18.17 19.66 10.85
CA GLY A 350 -19.22 18.74 10.35
C GLY A 350 -19.94 19.28 9.12
N TYR A 351 -19.53 20.44 8.61
CA TYR A 351 -20.13 21.05 7.43
C TYR A 351 -19.61 20.41 6.15
N VAL A 352 -20.50 19.82 5.36
CA VAL A 352 -20.22 19.32 4.01
C VAL A 352 -21.15 20.02 3.02
N PRO A 353 -20.64 20.66 1.96
CA PRO A 353 -21.48 21.32 0.96
C PRO A 353 -22.49 20.37 0.33
N GLY A 354 -23.78 20.75 0.35
CA GLY A 354 -24.85 20.00 -0.31
C GLY A 354 -25.36 18.78 0.46
N GLU A 355 -24.88 18.54 1.68
CA GLU A 355 -25.44 17.53 2.57
C GLU A 355 -26.38 18.19 3.60
N ASP A 356 -27.63 17.70 3.68
CA ASP A 356 -28.63 18.21 4.62
C ASP A 356 -28.37 17.77 6.07
N GLN A 357 -27.55 16.73 6.26
CA GLN A 357 -27.20 16.21 7.58
C GLN A 357 -25.77 16.57 7.94
N PRO A 358 -25.53 17.02 9.20
CA PRO A 358 -24.18 17.26 9.68
C PRO A 358 -23.39 15.95 9.66
N ALA A 359 -22.24 15.97 8.99
CA ALA A 359 -21.28 14.89 9.10
C ALA A 359 -20.66 14.89 10.52
N PHE A 360 -19.95 13.80 10.85
CA PHE A 360 -19.17 13.76 12.07
C PHE A 360 -18.20 14.96 12.16
N SER A 361 -18.04 15.52 13.37
CA SER A 361 -17.20 16.69 13.59
C SER A 361 -16.42 16.63 14.90
N LEU A 362 -15.19 17.13 14.88
CA LEU A 362 -14.40 17.31 16.11
C LEU A 362 -15.06 18.33 17.04
N ARG A 363 -15.82 19.30 16.50
CA ARG A 363 -16.66 20.24 17.27
C ARG A 363 -17.54 19.54 18.30
N THR A 364 -18.16 18.42 17.96
CA THR A 364 -19.04 17.68 18.88
C THR A 364 -18.31 16.97 20.00
N LEU A 365 -17.00 16.74 19.85
CA LEU A 365 -16.19 16.00 20.82
C LEU A 365 -15.42 16.90 21.78
N ILE A 366 -15.26 18.18 21.45
CA ILE A 366 -14.49 19.11 22.26
C ILE A 366 -15.26 19.40 23.54
N ASN A 367 -14.68 18.96 24.65
CA ASN A 367 -15.21 19.24 25.98
C ASN A 367 -15.08 20.75 26.28
N ARG A 368 -16.22 21.43 26.47
CA ARG A 368 -16.26 22.87 26.79
C ARG A 368 -15.61 23.18 28.15
N GLU A 369 -15.56 22.22 29.05
CA GLU A 369 -14.96 22.35 30.38
C GLU A 369 -13.43 22.27 30.32
N ARG A 370 -12.85 21.75 29.22
CA ARG A 370 -11.40 21.71 29.02
C ARG A 370 -10.94 22.80 28.05
N PRO A 371 -10.25 23.85 28.54
CA PRO A 371 -9.87 24.99 27.70
C PRO A 371 -8.80 24.64 26.65
N HIS A 372 -8.02 23.57 26.83
CA HIS A 372 -6.91 23.24 25.95
C HIS A 372 -7.39 22.78 24.55
N GLY A 373 -8.17 21.71 24.45
CA GLY A 373 -8.69 21.23 23.17
C GLY A 373 -9.53 22.27 22.44
N ARG A 374 -10.31 23.06 23.18
CA ARG A 374 -11.07 24.17 22.60
C ARG A 374 -10.18 25.27 22.02
N ARG A 375 -9.09 25.61 22.69
CA ARG A 375 -8.09 26.55 22.16
C ARG A 375 -7.47 26.00 20.87
N LEU A 376 -7.09 24.72 20.83
CA LEU A 376 -6.52 24.09 19.64
C LEU A 376 -7.50 24.09 18.46
N TYR A 377 -8.76 23.79 18.73
CA TYR A 377 -9.83 23.85 17.73
C TYR A 377 -10.01 25.25 17.14
N VAL A 378 -10.06 26.27 17.99
CA VAL A 378 -10.20 27.66 17.54
C VAL A 378 -8.94 28.11 16.79
N GLN A 379 -7.76 27.65 17.20
CA GLN A 379 -6.52 27.85 16.43
C GLN A 379 -6.62 27.21 15.03
N CYS A 380 -7.17 26.01 14.89
CA CYS A 380 -7.39 25.39 13.58
C CYS A 380 -8.30 26.25 12.71
N LEU A 381 -9.45 26.70 13.25
CA LEU A 381 -10.38 27.56 12.53
C LEU A 381 -9.74 28.89 12.13
N ALA A 382 -8.95 29.49 13.02
CA ALA A 382 -8.28 30.76 12.77
C ALA A 382 -7.21 30.61 11.67
N ARG A 383 -6.47 29.50 11.70
CA ARG A 383 -5.52 29.09 10.66
C ARG A 383 -6.17 28.86 9.30
N LEU A 384 -7.43 28.45 9.26
CA LEU A 384 -8.22 28.35 8.03
C LEU A 384 -8.82 29.69 7.58
N GLY A 385 -8.83 30.73 8.44
CA GLY A 385 -9.54 31.98 8.16
C GLY A 385 -11.07 31.86 8.29
N ALA A 386 -11.56 30.85 9.03
CA ALA A 386 -12.98 30.61 9.27
C ALA A 386 -13.54 31.52 10.38
N PHE A 387 -13.44 32.83 10.17
CA PHE A 387 -13.75 33.81 11.21
C PHE A 387 -15.24 33.84 11.57
N ARG A 388 -16.16 33.49 10.65
CA ARG A 388 -17.59 33.49 10.99
C ARG A 388 -17.92 32.35 11.91
N THR A 389 -17.37 31.18 11.60
CA THR A 389 -17.45 30.00 12.46
C THR A 389 -16.90 30.32 13.85
N ILE A 390 -15.77 31.03 13.94
CA ILE A 390 -15.23 31.50 15.24
C ILE A 390 -16.18 32.45 15.96
N TRP A 391 -16.81 33.39 15.26
CA TRP A 391 -17.78 34.32 15.86
C TRP A 391 -18.97 33.55 16.48
N HIS A 392 -19.51 32.56 15.76
CA HIS A 392 -20.57 31.70 16.29
C HIS A 392 -20.10 30.90 17.51
N GLU A 393 -18.89 30.34 17.48
CA GLU A 393 -18.31 29.62 18.63
C GLU A 393 -18.10 30.51 19.84
N TRP A 394 -17.73 31.78 19.64
CA TRP A 394 -17.61 32.79 20.68
C TRP A 394 -18.96 33.05 21.35
N HIS A 395 -20.00 33.33 20.57
CA HIS A 395 -21.32 33.68 21.12
C HIS A 395 -22.09 32.49 21.68
N GLN A 396 -21.74 31.27 21.32
CA GLN A 396 -22.25 30.06 21.98
C GLN A 396 -21.63 29.81 23.36
N THR A 397 -20.53 30.50 23.67
CA THR A 397 -19.91 30.49 25.00
C THR A 397 -20.57 31.43 25.99
N ASP A 398 -21.31 32.42 25.48
CA ASP A 398 -21.76 33.54 26.30
C ASP A 398 -22.70 32.99 27.40
N PRO A 399 -22.32 33.09 28.68
CA PRO A 399 -23.05 32.45 29.78
C PRO A 399 -24.32 33.25 30.08
N VAL A 400 -25.35 33.09 29.25
CA VAL A 400 -26.62 33.81 29.41
C VAL A 400 -27.43 33.34 30.64
N SER A 401 -26.88 32.49 31.53
CA SER A 401 -27.71 31.85 32.58
C SER A 401 -27.04 31.53 33.92
N HIS A 402 -25.96 32.19 34.33
CA HIS A 402 -25.51 32.11 35.74
C HIS A 402 -25.68 33.47 36.41
N SER A 403 -26.67 33.58 37.30
CA SER A 403 -26.98 34.76 38.11
C SER A 403 -25.96 34.97 39.24
N GLY A 404 -24.68 35.08 38.89
CA GLY A 404 -23.56 35.32 39.81
C GLY A 404 -22.94 36.70 39.59
N ASN A 405 -22.27 37.21 40.62
CA ASN A 405 -21.66 38.54 40.68
C ASN A 405 -21.00 39.01 39.37
N ILE A 406 -21.40 40.20 38.90
CA ILE A 406 -21.02 40.81 37.62
C ILE A 406 -19.50 41.00 37.48
N ASP A 407 -18.81 41.34 38.57
CA ASP A 407 -17.38 41.66 38.53
C ASP A 407 -16.47 40.41 38.41
N THR A 408 -16.88 39.27 38.98
CA THR A 408 -16.14 38.01 38.85
C THR A 408 -16.39 37.33 37.50
N GLN A 409 -17.54 37.59 36.88
CA GLN A 409 -17.87 37.10 35.54
C GLN A 409 -17.12 37.85 34.44
N GLN A 410 -16.86 39.15 34.59
CA GLN A 410 -16.09 39.90 33.59
C GLN A 410 -14.64 39.43 33.49
N ASP A 411 -13.96 39.20 34.61
CA ASP A 411 -12.58 38.69 34.61
C ASP A 411 -12.47 37.24 34.11
N ALA A 412 -13.47 36.40 34.39
CA ALA A 412 -13.53 35.04 33.87
C ALA A 412 -13.81 35.02 32.36
N ALA A 413 -14.77 35.81 31.87
CA ALA A 413 -15.08 35.93 30.45
C ALA A 413 -13.95 36.60 29.64
N PHE A 414 -13.19 37.51 30.25
CA PHE A 414 -11.99 38.10 29.64
C PHE A 414 -10.87 37.06 29.46
N LYS A 415 -10.68 36.18 30.46
CA LYS A 415 -9.73 35.06 30.37
C LYS A 415 -10.20 33.95 29.43
N GLU A 416 -11.49 33.62 29.43
CA GLU A 416 -12.06 32.59 28.56
C GLU A 416 -12.12 33.05 27.11
N ASN A 417 -12.55 34.27 26.81
CA ASN A 417 -12.65 34.69 25.41
C ASN A 417 -11.32 35.15 24.81
N GLY A 418 -10.29 35.39 25.65
CA GLY A 418 -8.99 35.85 25.20
C GLY A 418 -8.26 34.89 24.26
N TYR A 419 -8.48 33.58 24.39
CA TYR A 419 -7.81 32.60 23.51
C TYR A 419 -8.30 32.68 22.06
N PHE A 420 -9.54 33.13 21.81
CA PHE A 420 -10.05 33.32 20.45
C PHE A 420 -9.30 34.44 19.74
N ILE A 421 -9.12 35.57 20.43
CA ILE A 421 -8.39 36.71 19.89
C ILE A 421 -6.92 36.35 19.68
N THR A 422 -6.30 35.68 20.65
CA THR A 422 -4.93 35.18 20.52
C THR A 422 -4.80 34.23 19.32
N ALA A 423 -5.73 33.30 19.12
CA ALA A 423 -5.71 32.39 17.97
C ALA A 423 -5.80 33.14 16.62
N ILE A 424 -6.65 34.16 16.54
CA ILE A 424 -6.78 35.01 15.33
C ILE A 424 -5.47 35.77 15.09
N LEU A 425 -4.93 36.45 16.10
CA LEU A 425 -3.68 37.20 15.98
C LEU A 425 -2.50 36.30 15.62
N ASP A 426 -2.38 35.14 16.26
CA ASP A 426 -1.34 34.17 15.97
C ASP A 426 -1.45 33.65 14.53
N SER A 427 -2.67 33.41 14.04
CA SER A 427 -2.90 33.03 12.64
C SER A 427 -2.47 34.13 11.67
N LEU A 428 -2.85 35.38 11.94
CA LEU A 428 -2.51 36.53 11.10
C LEU A 428 -1.01 36.83 11.08
N THR A 429 -0.30 36.69 12.21
CA THR A 429 1.16 36.88 12.26
C THR A 429 1.91 35.79 11.50
N LYS A 430 1.45 34.53 11.62
CA LYS A 430 2.01 33.39 10.89
C LYS A 430 1.75 33.48 9.39
N ASN A 431 0.63 34.09 8.99
CA ASN A 431 0.24 34.27 7.58
C ASN A 431 -0.18 35.71 7.29
N ASN A 432 0.79 36.62 7.20
CA ASN A 432 0.55 38.03 6.89
C ASN A 432 -0.21 38.25 5.57
N ASP A 433 -0.07 37.32 4.61
CA ASP A 433 -0.75 37.42 3.32
C ASP A 433 -2.26 37.16 3.47
N MET A 434 -2.69 36.37 4.46
CA MET A 434 -4.09 36.16 4.82
C MET A 434 -4.78 37.48 5.16
N ALA A 435 -4.13 38.36 5.94
CA ALA A 435 -4.66 39.67 6.30
C ALA A 435 -4.87 40.59 5.08
N THR A 436 -4.11 40.38 4.01
CA THR A 436 -4.21 41.20 2.79
C THR A 436 -5.21 40.65 1.78
N CYS A 437 -5.36 39.32 1.71
CA CYS A 437 -6.16 38.65 0.69
C CYS A 437 -7.61 38.45 1.11
N LEU A 438 -7.86 38.03 2.36
CA LEU A 438 -9.22 37.77 2.86
C LEU A 438 -10.16 38.98 2.75
N PRO A 439 -9.81 40.18 3.27
CA PRO A 439 -10.75 41.29 3.30
C PRO A 439 -11.04 41.89 1.92
N ARG A 440 -10.23 41.56 0.90
CA ARG A 440 -10.44 42.03 -0.49
C ARG A 440 -11.49 41.22 -1.24
N SER A 441 -11.84 40.04 -0.74
CA SER A 441 -12.94 39.26 -1.30
C SER A 441 -14.27 39.94 -0.97
N SER A 442 -15.13 40.11 -1.98
CA SER A 442 -16.48 40.65 -1.81
C SER A 442 -17.33 39.80 -0.86
N GLU A 443 -16.99 38.52 -0.74
CA GLU A 443 -17.68 37.57 0.10
C GLU A 443 -17.31 37.72 1.57
N PHE A 444 -16.18 38.34 1.93
CA PHE A 444 -15.71 38.42 3.31
C PHE A 444 -16.70 39.10 4.26
N THR A 445 -17.39 40.14 3.81
CA THR A 445 -18.38 40.85 4.61
C THR A 445 -19.79 40.27 4.50
N ASN A 446 -20.00 39.32 3.58
CA ASN A 446 -21.28 38.63 3.51
C ASN A 446 -21.42 37.77 4.76
N VAL A 447 -22.52 37.97 5.48
CA VAL A 447 -22.88 37.23 6.67
C VAL A 447 -24.40 37.12 6.72
N THR A 448 -24.87 36.00 7.23
CA THR A 448 -26.29 35.66 7.32
C THR A 448 -26.79 35.72 8.74
N GLY A 449 -25.89 35.47 9.71
CA GLY A 449 -26.27 35.27 11.11
C GLY A 449 -26.73 33.84 11.40
N HIS A 450 -26.78 32.98 10.39
CA HIS A 450 -27.07 31.56 10.54
C HIS A 450 -25.79 30.75 10.44
N PHE A 451 -25.52 29.93 11.47
CA PHE A 451 -24.28 29.15 11.56
C PHE A 451 -23.96 28.36 10.28
N TRP A 452 -24.95 27.64 9.74
CA TRP A 452 -24.78 26.78 8.56
C TRP A 452 -24.44 27.56 7.29
N GLU A 453 -25.17 28.65 7.03
CA GLU A 453 -24.94 29.52 5.88
C GLU A 453 -23.60 30.26 6.01
N ASP A 454 -23.24 30.68 7.22
CA ASP A 454 -21.95 31.32 7.49
C ASP A 454 -20.77 30.34 7.36
N CYS A 455 -20.94 29.05 7.72
CA CYS A 455 -19.95 28.00 7.43
C CYS A 455 -19.77 27.79 5.92
N GLN A 456 -20.84 27.88 5.13
CA GLN A 456 -20.75 27.83 3.67
C GLN A 456 -19.90 28.99 3.13
N LEU A 457 -20.15 30.20 3.63
CA LEU A 457 -19.38 31.39 3.25
C LEU A 457 -17.90 31.27 3.65
N ASP A 458 -17.61 30.74 4.84
CA ASP A 458 -16.23 30.45 5.26
C ASP A 458 -15.56 29.43 4.34
N MET A 459 -16.25 28.36 3.95
CA MET A 459 -15.70 27.37 3.02
C MET A 459 -15.43 27.95 1.62
N LEU A 460 -16.27 28.85 1.12
CA LEU A 460 -16.02 29.58 -0.13
C LEU A 460 -14.77 30.47 -0.01
N VAL A 461 -14.62 31.16 1.11
CA VAL A 461 -13.45 32.01 1.38
C VAL A 461 -12.17 31.16 1.49
N ILE A 462 -12.23 30.01 2.17
CA ILE A 462 -11.13 29.04 2.26
C ILE A 462 -10.72 28.55 0.88
N SER A 463 -11.68 28.15 0.04
CA SER A 463 -11.41 27.66 -1.32
C SER A 463 -10.69 28.69 -2.17
N ARG A 464 -11.17 29.94 -2.17
CA ARG A 464 -10.57 31.05 -2.95
C ARG A 464 -9.21 31.47 -2.42
N SER A 465 -9.00 31.37 -1.12
CA SER A 465 -7.78 31.80 -0.43
C SER A 465 -6.81 30.64 -0.19
N ALA A 466 -7.10 29.43 -0.68
CA ALA A 466 -6.40 28.21 -0.33
C ALA A 466 -4.88 28.30 -0.55
N LYS A 467 -4.46 28.90 -1.67
CA LYS A 467 -3.04 29.12 -1.99
C LYS A 467 -2.34 30.03 -0.99
N VAL A 468 -3.04 31.04 -0.48
CA VAL A 468 -2.52 32.00 0.51
C VAL A 468 -2.49 31.35 1.88
N ILE A 469 -3.56 30.64 2.26
CA ILE A 469 -3.67 29.93 3.55
C ILE A 469 -2.57 28.88 3.67
N ALA A 470 -2.28 28.16 2.59
CA ALA A 470 -1.25 27.13 2.53
C ALA A 470 0.16 27.68 2.24
N LEU A 471 0.45 28.97 2.47
CA LEU A 471 1.84 29.47 2.44
C LEU A 471 2.59 29.09 3.72
N PRO A 472 3.90 28.81 3.62
CA PRO A 472 4.68 28.39 4.78
C PRO A 472 4.71 29.50 5.82
N ASP A 473 4.64 29.09 7.09
CA ASP A 473 4.74 30.01 8.21
C ASP A 473 6.00 30.85 8.05
N ARG A 474 5.84 32.18 8.00
CA ARG A 474 6.97 33.08 8.16
C ARG A 474 7.37 32.95 9.63
N ARG A 475 8.44 32.20 9.91
CA ARG A 475 8.96 32.01 11.27
C ARG A 475 9.36 33.38 11.83
N ILE A 476 8.45 34.03 12.55
CA ILE A 476 8.77 35.12 13.44
C ILE A 476 9.09 34.44 14.77
N GLU A 477 10.38 34.29 15.07
CA GLU A 477 10.83 33.73 16.33
C GLU A 477 10.31 34.59 17.48
N ASN A 478 9.44 34.00 18.32
CA ASN A 478 8.96 34.49 19.61
C ASN A 478 9.07 36.01 19.80
N SER A 479 8.25 36.76 19.06
CA SER A 479 8.09 38.17 19.34
C SER A 479 7.33 38.30 20.65
N ASN A 480 8.01 38.81 21.69
CA ASN A 480 7.35 39.24 22.92
C ASN A 480 6.17 40.15 22.57
N PRO A 481 5.05 40.10 23.32
CA PRO A 481 3.86 40.89 23.03
C PRO A 481 4.24 42.37 22.96
N THR A 482 4.26 42.90 21.74
CA THR A 482 4.57 44.32 21.51
C THR A 482 3.36 45.16 21.95
N PRO A 483 3.53 46.46 22.24
CA PRO A 483 2.41 47.36 22.47
C PRO A 483 1.38 47.36 21.33
N ILE A 484 1.83 47.04 20.11
CA ILE A 484 0.98 46.86 18.92
C ILE A 484 0.10 45.62 19.06
N TYR A 485 0.65 44.50 19.55
CA TYR A 485 -0.12 43.28 19.82
C TYR A 485 -1.25 43.54 20.81
N ALA A 486 -0.96 44.19 21.94
CA ALA A 486 -1.98 44.52 22.96
C ALA A 486 -3.09 45.43 22.39
N LYS A 487 -2.72 46.44 21.60
CA LYS A 487 -3.69 47.32 20.93
C LYS A 487 -4.56 46.58 19.92
N ASN A 488 -3.97 45.66 19.14
CA ASN A 488 -4.69 44.86 18.16
C ASN A 488 -5.60 43.83 18.83
N TRP A 489 -5.15 43.26 19.95
CA TRP A 489 -5.93 42.37 20.79
C TRP A 489 -7.20 43.07 21.30
N GLU A 490 -7.07 44.25 21.90
CA GLU A 490 -8.24 44.99 22.43
C GLU A 490 -9.25 45.34 21.32
N LYS A 491 -8.75 45.78 20.15
CA LYS A 491 -9.63 46.06 19.00
C LYS A 491 -10.39 44.83 18.55
N LEU A 492 -9.72 43.69 18.38
CA LEU A 492 -10.37 42.44 17.94
C LEU A 492 -11.36 41.94 19.00
N TYR A 493 -11.04 42.08 20.29
CA TYR A 493 -11.95 41.78 21.37
C TYR A 493 -13.25 42.59 21.27
N GLN A 494 -13.16 43.91 21.06
CA GLN A 494 -14.35 44.74 20.88
C GLN A 494 -15.14 44.37 19.61
N ILE A 495 -14.46 43.99 18.52
CA ILE A 495 -15.10 43.54 17.28
C ILE A 495 -15.90 42.25 17.51
N PHE A 496 -15.33 41.25 18.17
CA PHE A 496 -16.00 39.97 18.42
C PHE A 496 -17.04 40.03 19.54
N ARG A 497 -17.01 41.06 20.40
CA ARG A 497 -18.06 41.32 21.38
C ARG A 497 -19.37 41.82 20.75
N GLU A 498 -19.32 42.36 19.53
CA GLU A 498 -20.49 42.87 18.82
C GLU A 498 -21.49 41.74 18.52
N LYS A 499 -22.74 41.91 18.98
CA LYS A 499 -23.81 40.90 18.85
C LYS A 499 -24.36 40.79 17.43
N GLN A 500 -24.20 41.84 16.63
CA GLN A 500 -24.60 41.84 15.23
C GLN A 500 -23.42 41.46 14.34
N ILE A 501 -23.43 40.23 13.83
CA ILE A 501 -22.35 39.71 12.97
C ILE A 501 -22.06 40.63 11.77
N GLN A 502 -23.06 41.32 11.21
CA GLN A 502 -22.87 42.30 10.12
C GLN A 502 -21.93 43.43 10.53
N LYS A 503 -22.12 44.00 11.73
CA LYS A 503 -21.26 45.08 12.24
C LYS A 503 -19.88 44.55 12.59
N ALA A 504 -19.80 43.37 13.22
CA ALA A 504 -18.55 42.73 13.56
C ALA A 504 -17.68 42.50 12.30
N PHE A 505 -18.25 41.98 11.22
CA PHE A 505 -17.50 41.67 10.00
C PHE A 505 -17.07 42.90 9.20
N LEU A 506 -17.89 43.97 9.17
CA LEU A 506 -17.46 45.26 8.61
C LEU A 506 -16.28 45.83 9.40
N ALA A 507 -16.33 45.78 10.73
CA ALA A 507 -15.24 46.24 11.58
C ALA A 507 -13.99 45.35 11.47
N LEU A 508 -14.15 44.04 11.34
CA LEU A 508 -13.06 43.09 11.09
C LEU A 508 -12.39 43.34 9.75
N GLN A 509 -13.17 43.59 8.68
CA GLN A 509 -12.63 43.94 7.38
C GLN A 509 -11.81 45.24 7.45
N ALA A 510 -12.34 46.28 8.10
CA ALA A 510 -11.63 47.54 8.30
C ALA A 510 -10.35 47.35 9.13
N PHE A 511 -10.41 46.50 10.16
CA PHE A 511 -9.24 46.13 10.97
C PHE A 511 -8.15 45.47 10.12
N LEU A 512 -8.48 44.44 9.34
CA LEU A 512 -7.53 43.74 8.46
C LEU A 512 -6.96 44.66 7.36
N MET A 513 -7.79 45.56 6.83
CA MET A 513 -7.37 46.55 5.81
C MET A 513 -6.47 47.66 6.36
N SER A 514 -6.53 47.94 7.67
CA SER A 514 -5.83 49.08 8.29
C SER A 514 -4.30 48.98 8.30
N LYS A 515 -3.71 47.91 7.76
CA LYS A 515 -2.27 47.73 7.47
C LYS A 515 -1.31 48.08 8.61
N THR A 516 -1.76 48.14 9.86
CA THR A 516 -0.87 48.35 11.01
C THR A 516 -0.13 47.05 11.30
N SER A 517 0.86 46.78 10.46
CA SER A 517 1.98 45.85 10.55
C SER A 517 1.87 44.87 11.72
N PHE A 518 1.37 43.67 11.42
CA PHE A 518 1.53 42.49 12.28
C PHE A 518 2.99 41.97 12.34
N SER A 519 3.96 42.85 12.01
CA SER A 519 5.41 42.60 11.99
C SER A 519 6.09 43.29 13.15
#